data_AF-A0AA95LG03-F1
#
_entry.id   AF-A0AA95LG03-F1
#
_cell.length_a   1.000
_cell.length_b   1.000
_cell.length_c   1.000
_cell.angle_alpha   90.00
_cell.angle_beta   90.00
_cell.angle_gamma   90.00
#
_symmetry.space_group_name_H-M   'P 1'
#
loop_
_entity.id
_entity.type
_entity.pdbx_description
1 polymer ?
#
loop_
_entity_poly.entity_id
_entity_poly.type
_entity_poly.pdbx_seq_one_letter_code
_entity_poly.pdbx_strand_id
1 'polypeptide(L)'
;MDNELIAQLTQWHEDDEHQKIVDTLMEIPPEERDYEVVSSLARAYNNLGRYEEALEQFARIAEQGQNDRLWHFRVGYSYYYLNRYEEAVRVLGIAHDLDPDDGNTAMLLNFSQRKLRKEQHAAARQAIREQHNDSGPVSTPFEGMDLSDFWDDSDYALKEYVSAPPSDELIASVEEELGYKLPASYISLMKQHNGGVPYTTCFPTEDATSWAEDHIAVTGIMGIGREKSYSLCGDLGSPFMIEEWGYPDIGVVICDCPSAGHDVVMLDYRNCGRDGEPEVIHVDQEDDYEITFLAKDFETFIRGLVSEEQYDTSQEDKEEDLRKVAVGKFSPLLAKLCSHVLEVDQLEQKIRKVCTRIVEEKGHFSFHADELSNLMYDVQFWLYTSSYPNTSRQQYLDVYEEMIAFGGEFGQGGYAPGWISDWLDGRIREGLIIQENEVLRFTDQARSEVIARLEAETAEEDVAPFILVDQQGGGMSVILNVGSYRSEVFEARADEGFEGNGYDWASLAAVFVNEYMPEWVDTIHFDPEADMFCAYSENSEAIKRFAVRLKQACEDETVIRDLFSRAELD
;
A
#
# COMPACT_ATOMS: atom_id res chain seq x y z
N MET A 1 -4.19 25.78 42.41
CA MET A 1 -3.79 26.90 41.52
C MET A 1 -4.97 27.86 41.26
N ASP A 2 -4.72 29.16 41.01
CA ASP A 2 -5.75 30.15 40.61
C ASP A 2 -6.18 29.93 39.14
N ASN A 3 -7.46 30.12 38.81
CA ASN A 3 -8.01 29.90 37.47
C ASN A 3 -7.40 30.85 36.43
N GLU A 4 -7.01 32.06 36.84
CA GLU A 4 -6.33 33.02 35.96
C GLU A 4 -4.92 32.54 35.58
N LEU A 5 -4.18 31.97 36.54
CA LEU A 5 -2.87 31.38 36.28
C LEU A 5 -2.98 30.14 35.36
N ILE A 6 -3.96 29.26 35.57
CA ILE A 6 -4.19 28.09 34.70
C ILE A 6 -4.42 28.52 33.25
N ALA A 7 -5.27 29.52 33.03
CA ALA A 7 -5.53 30.05 31.68
C ALA A 7 -4.26 30.64 31.04
N GLN A 8 -3.47 31.38 31.83
CA GLN A 8 -2.21 31.96 31.36
C GLN A 8 -1.17 30.91 30.98
N LEU A 9 -1.01 29.86 31.79
CA LEU A 9 -0.09 28.74 31.51
C LEU A 9 -0.53 27.96 30.26
N THR A 10 -1.84 27.84 30.04
CA THR A 10 -2.40 27.20 28.85
C THR A 10 -2.08 28.01 27.60
N GLN A 11 -2.32 29.33 27.64
CA GLN A 11 -1.97 30.23 26.54
C GLN A 11 -0.47 30.18 26.22
N TRP A 12 0.41 30.26 27.21
CA TRP A 12 1.86 30.15 26.98
C TRP A 12 2.29 28.78 26.44
N HIS A 13 1.56 27.72 26.74
CA HIS A 13 1.84 26.42 26.17
C HIS A 13 1.43 26.37 24.71
N GLU A 14 0.28 26.94 24.35
CA GLU A 14 -0.18 27.06 22.96
C GLU A 14 0.70 28.00 22.11
N ASP A 15 1.32 28.99 22.74
CA ASP A 15 2.25 29.95 22.09
C ASP A 15 3.73 29.47 22.09
N ASP A 16 4.01 28.21 22.48
CA ASP A 16 5.36 27.64 22.63
C ASP A 16 6.30 28.41 23.60
N GLU A 17 5.73 29.24 24.48
CA GLU A 17 6.46 30.04 25.47
C GLU A 17 6.81 29.23 26.75
N HIS A 18 7.31 28.01 26.57
CA HIS A 18 7.51 27.05 27.67
C HIS A 18 8.51 27.53 28.74
N GLN A 19 9.51 28.32 28.35
CA GLN A 19 10.45 28.89 29.32
C GLN A 19 9.74 29.86 30.28
N LYS A 20 8.72 30.62 29.84
CA LYS A 20 7.94 31.49 30.73
C LYS A 20 7.14 30.70 31.75
N ILE A 21 6.62 29.54 31.36
CA ILE A 21 5.95 28.61 32.28
C ILE A 21 6.94 28.15 33.36
N VAL A 22 8.13 27.70 32.95
CA VAL A 22 9.18 27.28 33.89
C VAL A 22 9.55 28.41 34.84
N ASP A 23 9.87 29.59 34.31
CA ASP A 23 10.31 30.74 35.12
C ASP A 23 9.24 31.13 36.15
N THR A 24 7.98 31.21 35.73
CA THR A 24 6.85 31.59 36.59
C THR A 24 6.60 30.55 37.68
N LEU A 25 6.55 29.27 37.33
CA LEU A 25 6.25 28.21 38.30
C LEU A 25 7.41 27.92 39.26
N MET A 26 8.64 28.25 38.86
CA MET A 26 9.81 28.09 39.71
C MET A 26 9.89 29.12 40.84
N GLU A 27 9.20 30.26 40.73
CA GLU A 27 9.07 31.25 41.82
C GLU A 27 8.25 30.73 43.01
N ILE A 28 7.36 29.75 42.77
CA ILE A 28 6.58 29.10 43.83
C ILE A 28 7.50 28.17 44.63
N PRO A 29 7.59 28.29 45.96
CA PRO A 29 8.42 27.40 46.78
C PRO A 29 8.07 25.92 46.57
N PRO A 30 9.05 24.99 46.50
CA PRO A 30 8.82 23.58 46.25
C PRO A 30 7.75 22.91 47.13
N GLU A 31 7.62 23.34 48.38
CA GLU A 31 6.65 22.86 49.38
C GLU A 31 5.20 23.37 49.16
N GLU A 32 5.03 24.42 48.37
CA GLU A 32 3.73 25.02 48.05
C GLU A 32 3.18 24.55 46.69
N ARG A 33 3.97 23.78 45.92
CA ARG A 33 3.56 23.27 44.60
C ARG A 33 2.62 22.08 44.76
N ASP A 34 1.39 22.25 44.29
CA ASP A 34 0.42 21.17 44.17
C ASP A 34 0.68 20.30 42.91
N TYR A 35 -0.12 19.25 42.73
CA TYR A 35 0.01 18.32 41.60
C TYR A 35 -0.01 19.03 40.24
N GLU A 36 -0.92 19.98 40.06
CA GLU A 36 -1.12 20.70 38.80
C GLU A 36 0.07 21.62 38.49
N VAL A 37 0.62 22.29 39.51
CA VAL A 37 1.85 23.10 39.37
C VAL A 37 3.01 22.23 38.92
N VAL A 38 3.25 21.10 39.60
CA VAL A 38 4.39 20.21 39.28
C VAL A 38 4.21 19.57 37.90
N SER A 39 3.01 19.12 37.57
CA SER A 39 2.65 18.56 36.25
C SER A 39 2.87 19.57 35.12
N SER A 40 2.43 20.82 35.30
CA SER A 40 2.62 21.89 34.30
C SER A 40 4.09 22.27 34.12
N LEU A 41 4.86 22.32 35.22
CA LEU A 41 6.29 22.58 35.19
C LEU A 41 7.05 21.45 34.47
N ALA A 42 6.75 20.19 34.81
CA ALA A 42 7.38 19.03 34.20
C ALA A 42 7.08 18.94 32.69
N ARG A 43 5.83 19.21 32.28
CA ARG A 43 5.44 19.33 30.86
C ARG A 43 6.26 20.40 30.15
N ALA A 44 6.43 21.58 30.76
CA ALA A 44 7.23 22.65 30.16
C ALA A 44 8.70 22.25 30.01
N TYR A 45 9.27 21.49 30.97
CA TYR A 45 10.60 20.91 30.82
C TYR A 45 10.68 19.89 29.66
N ASN A 46 9.69 19.01 29.49
CA ASN A 46 9.65 18.11 28.33
C ASN A 46 9.73 18.87 27.01
N ASN A 47 8.89 19.89 26.85
CA ASN A 47 8.85 20.63 25.60
C ASN A 47 10.10 21.49 25.35
N LEU A 48 10.88 21.79 26.40
CA LEU A 48 12.19 22.45 26.27
C LEU A 48 13.35 21.47 26.02
N GLY A 49 13.08 20.17 25.87
CA GLY A 49 14.11 19.14 25.74
C GLY A 49 14.87 18.83 27.03
N ARG A 50 14.35 19.28 28.18
CA ARG A 50 14.97 19.17 29.51
C ARG A 50 14.44 17.94 30.25
N TYR A 51 14.71 16.76 29.69
CA TYR A 51 14.04 15.51 30.06
C TYR A 51 14.40 15.00 31.46
N GLU A 52 15.66 15.11 31.90
CA GLU A 52 16.04 14.75 33.26
C GLU A 52 15.31 15.61 34.30
N GLU A 53 15.22 16.92 34.04
CA GLU A 53 14.58 17.87 34.94
C GLU A 53 13.06 17.66 35.00
N ALA A 54 12.45 17.28 33.86
CA ALA A 54 11.06 16.82 33.82
C ALA A 54 10.86 15.58 34.70
N LEU A 55 11.72 14.56 34.57
CA LEU A 55 11.67 13.34 35.39
C LEU A 55 11.84 13.63 36.89
N GLU A 56 12.73 14.55 37.25
CA GLU A 56 12.89 14.99 38.64
C GLU A 56 11.58 15.58 39.20
N GLN A 57 10.86 16.39 38.41
CA GLN A 57 9.57 16.94 38.84
C GLN A 57 8.49 15.84 38.90
N PHE A 58 8.38 14.99 37.88
CA PHE A 58 7.38 13.91 37.86
C PHE A 58 7.55 12.93 39.03
N ALA A 59 8.79 12.64 39.44
CA ALA A 59 9.08 11.78 40.59
C ALA A 59 8.47 12.30 41.90
N ARG A 60 8.33 13.63 42.06
CA ARG A 60 7.75 14.25 43.26
C ARG A 60 6.25 14.04 43.38
N ILE A 61 5.58 13.75 42.26
CA ILE A 61 4.14 13.54 42.16
C ILE A 61 3.77 12.12 41.71
N ALA A 62 4.71 11.18 41.78
CA ALA A 62 4.53 9.81 41.28
C ALA A 62 3.41 9.05 42.00
N GLU A 63 3.19 9.29 43.29
CA GLU A 63 2.08 8.67 44.03
C GLU A 63 0.71 9.15 43.53
N GLN A 64 0.56 10.45 43.25
CA GLN A 64 -0.69 11.00 42.73
C GLN A 64 -0.91 10.63 41.24
N GLY A 65 0.17 10.53 40.47
CA GLY A 65 0.14 10.28 39.02
C GLY A 65 -0.19 8.84 38.61
N GLN A 66 -0.31 7.89 39.55
CA GLN A 66 -0.48 6.47 39.22
C GLN A 66 -1.66 6.16 38.29
N ASN A 67 -2.76 6.93 38.39
CA ASN A 67 -3.96 6.77 37.56
C ASN A 67 -4.12 7.90 36.52
N ASP A 68 -3.09 8.72 36.31
CA ASP A 68 -3.10 9.80 35.32
C ASP A 68 -2.35 9.34 34.06
N ARG A 69 -3.10 9.08 32.99
CA ARG A 69 -2.51 8.70 31.70
C ARG A 69 -1.54 9.73 31.13
N LEU A 70 -1.77 11.03 31.34
CA LEU A 70 -0.90 12.09 30.82
C LEU A 70 0.40 12.18 31.60
N TRP A 71 0.37 11.84 32.90
CA TRP A 71 1.58 11.71 33.70
C TRP A 71 2.46 10.58 33.15
N HIS A 72 1.88 9.39 32.94
CA HIS A 72 2.62 8.24 32.39
C HIS A 72 3.15 8.54 30.98
N PHE A 73 2.33 9.13 30.10
CA PHE A 73 2.77 9.53 28.76
C PHE A 73 3.99 10.45 28.80
N ARG A 74 3.97 11.50 29.64
CA ARG A 74 5.06 12.47 29.73
C ARG A 74 6.34 11.91 30.37
N VAL A 75 6.20 11.02 31.36
CA VAL A 75 7.34 10.29 31.91
C VAL A 75 7.95 9.36 30.86
N GLY A 76 7.11 8.64 30.11
CA GLY A 76 7.51 7.82 28.99
C GLY A 76 8.22 8.62 27.89
N TYR A 77 7.69 9.80 27.55
CA TYR A 77 8.29 10.76 26.62
C TYR A 77 9.69 11.18 27.08
N SER A 78 9.88 11.54 28.35
CA SER A 78 11.22 11.81 28.88
C SER A 78 12.16 10.63 28.73
N TYR A 79 11.73 9.40 29.05
CA TYR A 79 12.59 8.22 28.93
C TYR A 79 12.95 7.93 27.48
N TYR A 80 12.01 8.09 26.55
CA TYR A 80 12.26 7.89 25.11
C TYR A 80 13.39 8.79 24.60
N TYR A 81 13.29 10.11 24.82
CA TYR A 81 14.32 11.06 24.35
C TYR A 81 15.64 11.00 25.14
N LEU A 82 15.67 10.27 26.25
CA LEU A 82 16.89 9.92 26.97
C LEU A 82 17.49 8.58 26.54
N ASN A 83 16.95 7.96 25.48
CA ASN A 83 17.32 6.63 24.99
C ASN A 83 17.21 5.54 26.07
N ARG A 84 16.26 5.71 27.00
CA ARG A 84 15.96 4.79 28.09
C ARG A 84 14.71 3.98 27.74
N TYR A 85 14.80 3.25 26.63
CA TYR A 85 13.63 2.66 25.97
C TYR A 85 12.94 1.59 26.81
N GLU A 86 13.70 0.82 27.60
CA GLU A 86 13.10 -0.17 28.51
C GLU A 86 12.18 0.48 29.54
N GLU A 87 12.58 1.62 30.11
CA GLU A 87 11.74 2.40 31.01
C GLU A 87 10.58 3.08 30.29
N ALA A 88 10.82 3.62 29.08
CA ALA A 88 9.78 4.22 28.25
C ALA A 88 8.66 3.21 27.94
N VAL A 89 9.00 2.02 27.44
CA VAL A 89 8.03 0.95 27.11
C VAL A 89 7.19 0.58 28.32
N ARG A 90 7.80 0.43 29.52
CA ARG A 90 7.06 0.08 30.74
C ARG A 90 6.03 1.13 31.12
N VAL A 91 6.40 2.42 31.11
CA VAL A 91 5.50 3.49 31.56
C VAL A 91 4.46 3.83 30.49
N LEU A 92 4.84 3.84 29.21
CA LEU A 92 3.91 4.03 28.09
C LEU A 92 2.90 2.90 27.97
N GLY A 93 3.28 1.66 28.32
CA GLY A 93 2.33 0.55 28.43
C GLY A 93 1.23 0.82 29.45
N ILE A 94 1.56 1.42 30.60
CA ILE A 94 0.55 1.82 31.60
C ILE A 94 -0.33 2.96 31.07
N ALA A 95 0.26 3.95 30.38
CA ALA A 95 -0.52 5.02 29.74
C ALA A 95 -1.54 4.45 28.73
N HIS A 96 -1.11 3.48 27.91
CA HIS A 96 -1.97 2.83 26.93
C HIS A 96 -3.08 1.99 27.58
N ASP A 97 -2.78 1.27 28.66
CA ASP A 97 -3.80 0.51 29.41
C ASP A 97 -4.88 1.41 30.03
N LEU A 98 -4.51 2.64 30.41
CA LEU A 98 -5.43 3.64 30.98
C LEU A 98 -6.29 4.32 29.90
N ASP A 99 -5.79 4.46 28.68
CA ASP A 99 -6.53 4.99 27.53
C ASP A 99 -6.07 4.35 26.21
N PRO A 100 -6.69 3.23 25.79
CA PRO A 100 -6.29 2.51 24.59
C PRO A 100 -6.53 3.28 23.28
N ASP A 101 -7.41 4.29 23.28
CA ASP A 101 -7.78 5.07 22.11
C ASP A 101 -6.85 6.28 21.87
N ASP A 102 -5.87 6.53 22.76
CA ASP A 102 -4.88 7.60 22.59
C ASP A 102 -3.78 7.21 21.58
N GLY A 103 -3.98 7.65 20.33
CA GLY A 103 -3.05 7.42 19.23
C GLY A 103 -1.62 7.91 19.49
N ASN A 104 -1.43 9.00 20.26
CA ASN A 104 -0.08 9.52 20.55
C ASN A 104 0.69 8.56 21.47
N THR A 105 0.02 8.04 22.50
CA THR A 105 0.61 7.04 23.40
C THR A 105 0.95 5.76 22.65
N ALA A 106 0.02 5.26 21.82
CA ALA A 106 0.24 4.05 21.02
C ALA A 106 1.44 4.21 20.07
N MET A 107 1.56 5.34 19.38
CA MET A 107 2.67 5.65 18.49
C MET A 107 4.01 5.67 19.23
N LEU A 108 4.12 6.43 20.32
CA LEU A 108 5.37 6.55 21.07
C LEU A 108 5.78 5.23 21.76
N LEU A 109 4.80 4.43 22.21
CA LEU A 109 5.04 3.09 22.72
C LEU A 109 5.63 2.19 21.63
N ASN A 110 5.07 2.22 20.41
CA ASN A 110 5.59 1.46 19.29
C ASN A 110 7.03 1.87 18.93
N PHE A 111 7.32 3.18 18.85
CA PHE A 111 8.67 3.69 18.62
C PHE A 111 9.65 3.23 19.71
N SER A 112 9.25 3.32 20.98
CA SER A 112 10.06 2.85 22.10
C SER A 112 10.33 1.35 22.04
N GLN A 113 9.34 0.54 21.65
CA GLN A 113 9.51 -0.91 21.47
C GLN A 113 10.44 -1.23 20.30
N ARG A 114 10.34 -0.51 19.18
CA ARG A 114 11.24 -0.67 18.03
C ARG A 114 12.69 -0.40 18.41
N LYS A 115 12.97 0.76 19.03
CA LYS A 115 14.33 1.12 19.47
C LYS A 115 14.88 0.11 20.50
N LEU A 116 14.06 -0.34 21.45
CA LEU A 116 14.47 -1.36 22.42
C LEU A 116 14.81 -2.71 21.75
N ARG A 117 14.03 -3.16 20.77
CA ARG A 117 14.34 -4.39 20.01
C ARG A 117 15.67 -4.26 19.27
N LYS A 118 15.91 -3.13 18.61
CA LYS A 118 17.18 -2.85 17.92
C LYS A 118 18.37 -2.92 18.88
N GLU A 119 18.28 -2.33 20.06
CA GLU A 119 19.34 -2.41 21.09
C GLU A 119 19.58 -3.86 21.55
N GLN A 120 18.51 -4.63 21.77
CA GLN A 120 18.60 -6.04 22.17
C GLN A 120 19.25 -6.90 21.07
N HIS A 121 18.87 -6.68 19.80
CA HIS A 121 19.48 -7.35 18.66
C HIS A 121 20.97 -7.00 18.54
N ALA A 122 21.33 -5.72 18.67
CA ALA A 122 22.71 -5.27 18.66
C ALA A 122 23.55 -5.91 19.78
N ALA A 123 23.03 -5.93 21.01
CA ALA A 123 23.68 -6.56 22.15
C ALA A 123 23.84 -8.07 21.98
N ALA A 124 22.81 -8.75 21.45
CA ALA A 124 22.87 -10.18 21.16
C ALA A 124 23.95 -10.50 20.10
N ARG A 125 24.03 -9.71 19.02
CA ARG A 125 25.07 -9.83 18.00
C ARG A 125 26.47 -9.65 18.58
N GLN A 126 26.67 -8.61 19.40
CA GLN A 126 27.94 -8.38 20.07
C GLN A 126 28.33 -9.55 20.97
N ALA A 127 27.40 -10.09 21.75
CA ALA A 127 27.64 -11.24 22.62
C ALA A 127 28.01 -12.51 21.83
N ILE A 128 27.38 -12.77 20.68
CA ILE A 128 27.72 -13.88 19.79
C ILE A 128 29.14 -13.69 19.24
N ARG A 129 29.49 -12.48 18.82
CA ARG A 129 30.82 -12.13 18.28
C ARG A 129 31.93 -12.30 19.33
N GLU A 130 31.70 -11.89 20.57
CA GLU A 130 32.67 -12.09 21.65
C GLU A 130 32.91 -13.58 21.99
N GLN A 131 31.92 -14.43 21.73
CA GLN A 131 32.04 -15.88 21.89
C GLN A 131 32.72 -16.56 20.70
N HIS A 132 32.56 -16.01 19.49
CA HIS A 132 33.10 -16.53 18.25
C HIS A 132 34.21 -15.63 17.70
N ASN A 133 35.45 -15.90 18.13
CA ASN A 133 36.64 -15.32 17.50
C ASN A 133 37.01 -16.11 16.22
N ASP A 134 36.06 -16.25 15.30
CA ASP A 134 36.22 -17.16 14.15
C ASP A 134 36.88 -16.43 12.98
N SER A 135 38.19 -16.59 12.90
CA SER A 135 38.97 -16.42 11.66
C SER A 135 38.83 -17.71 10.85
N GLY A 136 37.60 -17.97 10.41
CA GLY A 136 37.30 -19.09 9.53
C GLY A 136 38.13 -18.98 8.25
N PRO A 137 38.47 -20.11 7.60
CA PRO A 137 39.25 -20.08 6.37
C PRO A 137 38.52 -19.25 5.31
N VAL A 138 39.24 -18.34 4.67
CA VAL A 138 38.75 -17.54 3.53
C VAL A 138 38.31 -18.50 2.43
N SER A 139 37.00 -18.74 2.32
CA SER A 139 36.41 -19.40 1.16
C SER A 139 36.54 -18.49 -0.05
N THR A 140 36.49 -19.08 -1.26
CA THR A 140 36.46 -18.27 -2.47
C THR A 140 35.16 -17.46 -2.47
N PRO A 141 35.21 -16.11 -2.58
CA PRO A 141 33.99 -15.32 -2.53
C PRO A 141 33.01 -15.74 -3.62
N PHE A 142 31.72 -15.83 -3.27
CA PHE A 142 30.63 -16.24 -4.16
C PHE A 142 30.73 -17.66 -4.73
N GLU A 143 31.50 -18.55 -4.08
CA GLU A 143 31.55 -19.96 -4.49
C GLU A 143 30.13 -20.57 -4.51
N GLY A 144 29.77 -21.17 -5.66
CA GLY A 144 28.45 -21.79 -5.88
C GLY A 144 27.30 -20.82 -6.19
N MET A 145 27.55 -19.52 -6.34
CA MET A 145 26.54 -18.55 -6.82
C MET A 145 26.72 -18.32 -8.32
N ASP A 146 25.62 -18.31 -9.08
CA ASP A 146 25.63 -17.84 -10.45
C ASP A 146 25.35 -16.33 -10.47
N LEU A 147 26.25 -15.58 -11.09
CA LEU A 147 26.19 -14.12 -11.20
C LEU A 147 25.89 -13.65 -12.63
N SER A 148 25.66 -14.57 -13.59
CA SER A 148 25.44 -14.19 -14.99
C SER A 148 24.21 -13.30 -15.17
N ASP A 149 23.17 -13.57 -14.36
CA ASP A 149 21.86 -12.91 -14.44
C ASP A 149 21.63 -12.03 -13.20
N PHE A 150 22.70 -11.57 -12.56
CA PHE A 150 22.60 -10.71 -11.38
C PHE A 150 22.37 -9.24 -11.75
N TRP A 151 22.94 -8.77 -12.87
CA TRP A 151 22.95 -7.36 -13.26
C TRP A 151 21.95 -7.02 -14.36
N ASP A 152 21.21 -5.93 -14.20
CA ASP A 152 20.45 -5.26 -15.24
C ASP A 152 21.33 -4.22 -15.97
N ASP A 153 21.91 -4.62 -17.11
CA ASP A 153 22.71 -3.76 -17.98
C ASP A 153 21.85 -2.86 -18.88
N SER A 154 20.87 -2.19 -18.29
CA SER A 154 20.11 -1.15 -18.98
C SER A 154 21.01 0.03 -19.40
N ASP A 155 20.57 0.80 -20.41
CA ASP A 155 21.33 1.97 -20.88
C ASP A 155 21.64 2.97 -19.74
N TYR A 156 20.74 3.06 -18.76
CA TYR A 156 20.94 3.87 -17.57
C TYR A 156 22.04 3.28 -16.67
N ALA A 157 21.95 2.00 -16.31
CA ALA A 157 22.94 1.34 -15.46
C ALA A 157 24.36 1.45 -16.06
N LEU A 158 24.49 1.11 -17.35
CA LEU A 158 25.75 1.20 -18.09
C LEU A 158 26.34 2.62 -18.10
N LYS A 159 25.48 3.64 -18.17
CA LYS A 159 25.89 5.04 -18.19
C LYS A 159 26.33 5.51 -16.81
N GLU A 160 25.54 5.24 -15.78
CA GLU A 160 25.66 5.88 -14.47
C GLU A 160 26.50 5.09 -13.44
N TYR A 161 26.61 3.77 -13.59
CA TYR A 161 27.28 2.88 -12.61
C TYR A 161 28.48 2.15 -13.21
N VAL A 162 28.28 1.50 -14.36
CA VAL A 162 29.21 0.46 -14.83
C VAL A 162 30.51 1.06 -15.35
N SER A 163 31.62 0.64 -14.77
CA SER A 163 32.99 0.96 -15.20
C SER A 163 33.71 -0.27 -15.75
N ALA A 164 34.89 -0.06 -16.36
CA ALA A 164 35.77 -1.18 -16.67
C ALA A 164 36.20 -1.92 -15.38
N PRO A 165 36.47 -3.24 -15.43
CA PRO A 165 36.97 -3.99 -14.29
C PRO A 165 38.20 -3.32 -13.66
N PRO A 166 38.24 -3.16 -12.32
CA PRO A 166 39.26 -2.37 -11.66
C PRO A 166 40.60 -3.13 -11.62
N SER A 167 41.70 -2.42 -11.89
CA SER A 167 43.05 -2.97 -11.69
C SER A 167 43.44 -2.93 -10.21
N ASP A 168 44.46 -3.69 -9.84
CA ASP A 168 44.96 -3.70 -8.46
C ASP A 168 45.50 -2.31 -8.03
N GLU A 169 46.07 -1.53 -8.96
CA GLU A 169 46.49 -0.16 -8.71
C GLU A 169 45.30 0.78 -8.48
N LEU A 170 44.22 0.62 -9.25
CA LEU A 170 43.01 1.42 -9.05
C LEU A 170 42.39 1.11 -7.69
N ILE A 171 42.26 -0.17 -7.33
CA ILE A 171 41.75 -0.61 -6.02
C ILE A 171 42.57 0.02 -4.90
N ALA A 172 43.90 -0.13 -4.93
CA ALA A 172 44.78 0.43 -3.91
C ALA A 172 44.63 1.95 -3.77
N SER A 173 44.48 2.67 -4.89
CA SER A 173 44.27 4.12 -4.87
C SER A 173 42.92 4.53 -4.28
N VAL A 174 41.85 3.76 -4.50
CA VAL A 174 40.51 4.03 -3.96
C VAL A 174 40.49 3.74 -2.46
N GLU A 175 41.10 2.62 -2.02
CA GLU A 175 41.26 2.32 -0.60
C GLU A 175 42.08 3.39 0.16
N GLU A 176 43.13 3.93 -0.47
CA GLU A 176 43.91 5.04 0.11
C GLU A 176 43.08 6.31 0.30
N GLU A 177 42.22 6.63 -0.67
CA GLU A 177 41.34 7.80 -0.64
C GLU A 177 40.22 7.66 0.39
N LEU A 178 39.56 6.50 0.44
CA LEU A 178 38.50 6.20 1.40
C LEU A 178 39.05 5.98 2.82
N GLY A 179 40.30 5.54 2.94
CA GLY A 179 40.94 5.21 4.22
C GLY A 179 40.54 3.85 4.80
N TYR A 180 39.91 2.98 4.01
CA TYR A 180 39.43 1.64 4.39
C TYR A 180 39.86 0.59 3.36
N LYS A 181 40.13 -0.63 3.83
CA LYS A 181 40.32 -1.80 2.96
C LYS A 181 38.99 -2.39 2.54
N LEU A 182 38.79 -2.55 1.24
CA LEU A 182 37.55 -3.11 0.73
C LEU A 182 37.48 -4.64 0.97
N PRO A 183 36.29 -5.20 1.26
CA PRO A 183 36.11 -6.63 1.44
C PRO A 183 36.58 -7.42 0.22
N ALA A 184 37.15 -8.61 0.45
CA ALA A 184 37.60 -9.49 -0.64
C ALA A 184 36.44 -9.89 -1.58
N SER A 185 35.24 -10.10 -1.00
CA SER A 185 34.00 -10.36 -1.74
C SER A 185 33.61 -9.17 -2.63
N TYR A 186 33.66 -7.95 -2.09
CA TYR A 186 33.40 -6.73 -2.86
C TYR A 186 34.32 -6.62 -4.08
N ILE A 187 35.63 -6.73 -3.86
CA ILE A 187 36.62 -6.69 -4.94
C ILE A 187 36.38 -7.80 -5.97
N SER A 188 36.03 -9.01 -5.52
CA SER A 188 35.76 -10.16 -6.40
C SER A 188 34.56 -9.91 -7.33
N LEU A 189 33.48 -9.33 -6.79
CA LEU A 189 32.30 -8.96 -7.59
C LEU A 189 32.65 -7.86 -8.59
N MET A 190 33.33 -6.80 -8.13
CA MET A 190 33.68 -5.65 -8.96
C MET A 190 34.67 -5.97 -10.08
N LYS A 191 35.52 -6.99 -9.90
CA LYS A 191 36.40 -7.52 -10.97
C LYS A 191 35.63 -8.28 -12.05
N GLN A 192 34.44 -8.78 -11.76
CA GLN A 192 33.57 -9.40 -12.76
C GLN A 192 32.71 -8.35 -13.45
N HIS A 193 32.13 -7.43 -12.68
CA HIS A 193 31.27 -6.34 -13.16
C HIS A 193 31.36 -5.16 -12.19
N ASN A 194 31.95 -4.04 -12.64
CA ASN A 194 32.41 -2.96 -11.75
C ASN A 194 31.32 -1.89 -11.51
N GLY A 195 30.37 -2.25 -10.65
CA GLY A 195 29.19 -1.46 -10.31
C GLY A 195 28.05 -1.68 -11.30
N GLY A 196 26.81 -1.50 -10.86
CA GLY A 196 25.63 -1.75 -11.69
C GLY A 196 24.33 -1.77 -10.88
N VAL A 197 23.22 -2.05 -11.56
CA VAL A 197 21.90 -2.24 -10.96
C VAL A 197 21.62 -3.74 -10.90
N PRO A 198 21.33 -4.35 -9.73
CA PRO A 198 20.96 -5.75 -9.67
C PRO A 198 19.49 -5.97 -10.08
N TYR A 199 19.13 -7.15 -10.58
CA TYR A 199 17.71 -7.51 -10.78
C TYR A 199 16.95 -7.73 -9.46
N THR A 200 17.65 -8.21 -8.43
CA THR A 200 17.14 -8.34 -7.07
C THR A 200 17.60 -7.15 -6.24
N THR A 201 16.67 -6.28 -5.87
CA THR A 201 16.96 -4.95 -5.29
C THR A 201 16.54 -4.83 -3.84
N CYS A 202 15.81 -5.79 -3.26
CA CYS A 202 15.34 -5.71 -1.88
C CYS A 202 16.16 -6.60 -0.96
N PHE A 203 16.38 -6.17 0.29
CA PHE A 203 17.00 -6.98 1.33
C PHE A 203 16.06 -7.07 2.55
N PRO A 204 15.65 -8.28 2.98
CA PRO A 204 14.78 -8.45 4.15
C PRO A 204 15.46 -8.00 5.46
N THR A 205 14.71 -7.35 6.35
CA THR A 205 15.14 -6.97 7.70
C THR A 205 14.06 -7.30 8.74
N GLU A 206 14.47 -7.65 9.95
CA GLU A 206 13.54 -7.82 11.09
C GLU A 206 13.21 -6.46 11.75
N ASP A 207 13.99 -5.44 11.46
CA ASP A 207 13.90 -4.11 12.02
C ASP A 207 13.38 -3.13 10.96
N ALA A 208 12.20 -2.54 11.22
CA ALA A 208 11.56 -1.57 10.35
C ALA A 208 12.37 -0.29 10.13
N THR A 209 12.28 0.26 8.92
CA THR A 209 12.85 1.54 8.46
C THR A 209 11.83 2.68 8.60
N SER A 210 12.12 3.87 8.06
CA SER A 210 11.14 4.95 7.94
C SER A 210 9.99 4.64 6.99
N TRP A 211 10.21 3.77 5.99
CA TRP A 211 9.28 3.55 4.88
C TRP A 211 8.80 2.10 4.69
N ALA A 212 9.46 1.11 5.29
CA ALA A 212 9.06 -0.30 5.25
C ALA A 212 9.18 -0.98 6.61
N GLU A 213 8.32 -1.97 6.86
CA GLU A 213 8.33 -2.71 8.12
C GLU A 213 9.39 -3.83 8.16
N ASP A 214 9.74 -4.38 7.00
CA ASP A 214 10.41 -5.68 6.90
C ASP A 214 11.50 -5.78 5.81
N HIS A 215 11.84 -4.68 5.13
CA HIS A 215 12.89 -4.67 4.10
C HIS A 215 13.53 -3.29 3.90
N ILE A 216 14.68 -3.29 3.21
CA ILE A 216 15.24 -2.12 2.53
C ILE A 216 15.30 -2.40 1.02
N ALA A 217 15.44 -1.36 0.21
CA ALA A 217 15.66 -1.46 -1.22
C ALA A 217 16.93 -0.70 -1.62
N VAL A 218 17.65 -1.22 -2.60
CA VAL A 218 18.79 -0.57 -3.25
C VAL A 218 18.47 -0.32 -4.71
N THR A 219 18.96 0.80 -5.25
CA THR A 219 18.88 1.10 -6.69
C THR A 219 20.06 0.49 -7.42
N GLY A 220 21.27 0.70 -6.92
CA GLY A 220 22.48 0.17 -7.53
C GLY A 220 23.62 -0.02 -6.55
N ILE A 221 24.60 -0.81 -6.98
CA ILE A 221 25.83 -1.09 -6.23
C ILE A 221 26.96 -0.31 -6.90
N MET A 222 27.69 0.46 -6.11
CA MET A 222 28.71 1.39 -6.60
C MET A 222 29.98 0.66 -7.06
N GLY A 223 30.49 1.01 -8.24
CA GLY A 223 31.76 0.48 -8.74
C GLY A 223 32.98 1.05 -8.01
N ILE A 224 34.09 0.32 -8.01
CA ILE A 224 35.41 0.82 -7.58
C ILE A 224 35.94 1.77 -8.65
N GLY A 225 35.92 3.07 -8.37
CA GLY A 225 36.37 4.08 -9.32
C GLY A 225 35.98 5.51 -8.92
N ARG A 226 36.15 6.42 -9.88
CA ARG A 226 35.89 7.87 -9.78
C ARG A 226 35.17 8.45 -11.00
N GLU A 227 35.07 7.68 -12.07
CA GLU A 227 34.62 8.19 -13.37
C GLU A 227 33.09 8.29 -13.48
N LYS A 228 32.40 7.40 -12.77
CA LYS A 228 30.94 7.29 -12.78
C LYS A 228 30.37 8.01 -11.57
N SER A 229 29.18 8.60 -11.73
CA SER A 229 28.56 9.33 -10.62
C SER A 229 28.31 8.43 -9.43
N TYR A 230 27.82 7.22 -9.68
CA TYR A 230 27.62 6.16 -8.68
C TYR A 230 28.79 5.18 -8.65
N SER A 231 30.01 5.71 -8.52
CA SER A 231 31.19 4.94 -8.11
C SER A 231 31.63 5.37 -6.72
N LEU A 232 32.40 4.53 -6.01
CA LEU A 232 32.77 4.76 -4.61
C LEU A 232 33.37 6.16 -4.36
N CYS A 233 34.17 6.67 -5.29
CA CYS A 233 34.74 8.02 -5.25
C CYS A 233 34.23 8.91 -6.40
N GLY A 234 33.02 8.63 -6.90
CA GLY A 234 32.30 9.46 -7.85
C GLY A 234 31.75 10.74 -7.20
N ASP A 235 31.12 11.61 -7.99
CA ASP A 235 30.53 12.86 -7.49
C ASP A 235 29.29 12.64 -6.61
N LEU A 236 28.65 11.46 -6.69
CA LEU A 236 27.61 10.99 -5.77
C LEU A 236 28.09 9.77 -4.94
N GLY A 237 29.40 9.58 -4.83
CA GLY A 237 30.01 8.47 -4.10
C GLY A 237 30.07 8.65 -2.59
N SER A 238 30.80 7.76 -1.92
CA SER A 238 30.90 7.73 -0.46
C SER A 238 31.39 9.05 0.17
N PRO A 239 32.44 9.73 -0.34
CA PRO A 239 32.85 11.01 0.23
C PRO A 239 31.75 12.07 0.16
N PHE A 240 31.02 12.15 -0.96
CA PHE A 240 29.92 13.11 -1.12
C PHE A 240 28.80 12.86 -0.10
N MET A 241 28.37 11.60 0.07
CA MET A 241 27.31 11.27 1.02
C MET A 241 27.73 11.57 2.47
N ILE A 242 28.98 11.32 2.84
CA ILE A 242 29.46 11.61 4.20
C ILE A 242 29.65 13.12 4.40
N GLU A 243 30.34 13.81 3.49
CA GLU A 243 30.77 15.20 3.68
C GLU A 243 29.66 16.21 3.41
N GLU A 244 28.85 15.99 2.37
CA GLU A 244 27.82 16.95 1.93
C GLU A 244 26.43 16.58 2.47
N TRP A 245 26.11 15.28 2.55
CA TRP A 245 24.82 14.81 3.10
C TRP A 245 24.85 14.51 4.60
N GLY A 246 26.04 14.48 5.23
CA GLY A 246 26.15 14.34 6.67
C GLY A 246 25.99 12.91 7.20
N TYR A 247 26.05 11.89 6.33
CA TYR A 247 26.08 10.50 6.76
C TYR A 247 27.28 10.21 7.66
N PRO A 248 27.18 9.25 8.59
CA PRO A 248 28.23 9.00 9.58
C PRO A 248 29.54 8.53 8.92
N ASP A 249 30.66 9.16 9.31
CA ASP A 249 32.02 8.73 8.92
C ASP A 249 32.47 7.51 9.72
N ILE A 250 31.85 6.37 9.41
CA ILE A 250 32.07 5.07 10.07
C ILE A 250 32.51 3.97 9.09
N GLY A 251 32.62 4.30 7.81
CA GLY A 251 32.94 3.36 6.76
C GLY A 251 32.70 3.88 5.35
N VAL A 252 32.20 3.02 4.46
CA VAL A 252 32.10 3.30 3.02
C VAL A 252 30.67 3.09 2.54
N VAL A 253 30.06 4.11 1.91
CA VAL A 253 28.78 3.97 1.21
C VAL A 253 28.99 3.15 -0.06
N ILE A 254 28.17 2.12 -0.25
CA ILE A 254 28.32 1.15 -1.34
C ILE A 254 27.08 0.98 -2.21
N CYS A 255 25.90 1.39 -1.75
CA CYS A 255 24.69 1.41 -2.57
C CYS A 255 23.95 2.73 -2.35
N ASP A 256 23.33 3.22 -3.42
CA ASP A 256 22.25 4.19 -3.33
C ASP A 256 20.90 3.45 -3.27
N CYS A 257 19.88 4.17 -2.81
CA CYS A 257 18.54 3.65 -2.58
C CYS A 257 17.51 4.47 -3.37
N PRO A 258 16.28 3.96 -3.59
CA PRO A 258 15.26 4.64 -4.39
C PRO A 258 14.82 6.01 -3.84
N SER A 259 15.15 6.30 -2.59
CA SER A 259 14.83 7.54 -1.86
C SER A 259 15.58 8.79 -2.32
N ALA A 260 16.38 8.71 -3.40
CA ALA A 260 17.20 9.83 -3.88
C ALA A 260 18.21 10.36 -2.85
N GLY A 261 18.76 9.47 -2.02
CA GLY A 261 19.84 9.76 -1.07
C GLY A 261 19.38 10.01 0.37
N HIS A 262 18.08 9.90 0.65
CA HIS A 262 17.51 9.95 2.01
C HIS A 262 17.78 8.66 2.82
N ASP A 263 18.29 7.62 2.18
CA ASP A 263 18.93 6.48 2.83
C ASP A 263 20.03 5.88 1.96
N VAL A 264 20.94 5.12 2.59
CA VAL A 264 22.08 4.46 1.93
C VAL A 264 22.41 3.11 2.56
N VAL A 265 23.14 2.26 1.83
CA VAL A 265 23.79 1.07 2.37
C VAL A 265 25.29 1.29 2.48
N MET A 266 25.86 0.97 3.65
CA MET A 266 27.27 1.18 3.97
C MET A 266 27.95 -0.09 4.47
N LEU A 267 29.26 -0.18 4.22
CA LEU A 267 30.18 -1.06 4.93
C LEU A 267 30.58 -0.38 6.25
N ASP A 268 30.26 -0.99 7.39
CA ASP A 268 30.53 -0.48 8.73
C ASP A 268 31.80 -1.08 9.34
N TYR A 269 32.80 -0.22 9.59
CA TYR A 269 34.11 -0.63 10.11
C TYR A 269 34.28 -0.37 11.61
N ARG A 270 33.27 0.13 12.33
CA ARG A 270 33.37 0.48 13.77
C ARG A 270 33.94 -0.67 14.60
N ASN A 271 33.56 -1.90 14.27
CA ASN A 271 33.88 -3.08 15.07
C ASN A 271 35.11 -3.86 14.58
N CYS A 272 35.47 -3.77 13.30
CA CYS A 272 36.58 -4.54 12.70
C CYS A 272 37.84 -3.71 12.46
N GLY A 273 37.75 -2.37 12.54
CA GLY A 273 38.84 -1.46 12.20
C GLY A 273 39.05 -1.36 10.70
N ARG A 274 39.87 -0.40 10.26
CA ARG A 274 40.00 0.00 8.84
C ARG A 274 40.44 -1.09 7.87
N ASP A 275 41.05 -2.16 8.37
CA ASP A 275 41.59 -3.28 7.58
C ASP A 275 40.80 -4.60 7.78
N GLY A 276 39.75 -4.59 8.60
CA GLY A 276 38.97 -5.79 8.93
C GLY A 276 37.83 -6.06 7.95
N GLU A 277 37.14 -7.19 8.12
CA GLU A 277 35.90 -7.49 7.38
C GLU A 277 34.73 -6.68 7.99
N PRO A 278 34.16 -5.71 7.27
CA PRO A 278 33.07 -4.86 7.75
C PRO A 278 31.71 -5.58 7.70
N GLU A 279 30.81 -5.14 8.57
CA GLU A 279 29.39 -5.48 8.49
C GLU A 279 28.72 -4.62 7.42
N VAL A 280 27.53 -5.01 6.95
CA VAL A 280 26.71 -4.21 6.03
C VAL A 280 25.53 -3.65 6.81
N ILE A 281 25.33 -2.34 6.70
CA ILE A 281 24.27 -1.59 7.38
C ILE A 281 23.50 -0.73 6.40
N HIS A 282 22.24 -0.45 6.74
CA HIS A 282 21.44 0.62 6.17
C HIS A 282 21.48 1.83 7.12
N VAL A 283 21.50 3.04 6.56
CA VAL A 283 21.45 4.29 7.32
C VAL A 283 20.33 5.16 6.76
N ASP A 284 19.39 5.53 7.61
CA ASP A 284 18.17 6.24 7.25
C ASP A 284 18.24 7.70 7.71
N GLN A 285 18.42 8.64 6.79
CA GLN A 285 18.55 10.06 7.11
C GLN A 285 17.24 10.67 7.59
N GLU A 286 16.08 10.13 7.19
CA GLU A 286 14.77 10.62 7.64
C GLU A 286 14.45 10.20 9.08
N ASP A 287 15.05 9.11 9.57
CA ASP A 287 14.99 8.67 10.96
C ASP A 287 16.27 9.04 11.75
N ASP A 288 16.80 10.26 11.57
CA ASP A 288 17.97 10.80 12.29
C ASP A 288 19.25 9.95 12.13
N TYR A 289 19.52 9.51 10.90
CA TYR A 289 20.64 8.62 10.54
C TYR A 289 20.63 7.30 11.32
N GLU A 290 19.44 6.79 11.60
CA GLU A 290 19.25 5.51 12.27
C GLU A 290 19.95 4.39 11.51
N ILE A 291 20.68 3.55 12.24
CA ILE A 291 21.45 2.43 11.67
C ILE A 291 20.67 1.13 11.84
N THR A 292 20.44 0.45 10.72
CA THR A 292 19.83 -0.88 10.67
C THR A 292 20.87 -1.89 10.18
N PHE A 293 21.09 -2.97 10.94
CA PHE A 293 22.02 -4.03 10.55
C PHE A 293 21.38 -4.89 9.44
N LEU A 294 22.12 -5.14 8.36
CA LEU A 294 21.65 -5.97 7.24
C LEU A 294 22.36 -7.32 7.22
N ALA A 295 23.70 -7.31 7.18
CA ALA A 295 24.47 -8.55 7.02
C ALA A 295 25.82 -8.49 7.72
N LYS A 296 26.34 -9.66 8.07
CA LYS A 296 27.64 -9.81 8.75
C LYS A 296 28.84 -9.49 7.85
N ASP A 297 28.67 -9.56 6.53
CA ASP A 297 29.67 -9.30 5.50
C ASP A 297 28.97 -9.01 4.16
N PHE A 298 29.72 -8.45 3.20
CA PHE A 298 29.17 -8.08 1.89
C PHE A 298 28.65 -9.27 1.07
N GLU A 299 29.28 -10.44 1.18
CA GLU A 299 28.83 -11.63 0.46
C GLU A 299 27.46 -12.09 0.96
N THR A 300 27.23 -12.08 2.28
CA THR A 300 25.95 -12.40 2.89
C THR A 300 24.87 -11.41 2.45
N PHE A 301 25.20 -10.12 2.35
CA PHE A 301 24.29 -9.09 1.83
C PHE A 301 23.86 -9.40 0.39
N ILE A 302 24.82 -9.58 -0.52
CA ILE A 302 24.53 -9.86 -1.94
C ILE A 302 23.72 -11.16 -2.12
N ARG A 303 24.00 -12.20 -1.33
CA ARG A 303 23.25 -13.47 -1.38
C ARG A 303 21.83 -13.36 -0.83
N GLY A 304 21.56 -12.37 0.01
CA GLY A 304 20.26 -12.14 0.64
C GLY A 304 19.34 -11.19 -0.13
N LEU A 305 19.81 -10.61 -1.24
CA LEU A 305 18.97 -9.79 -2.10
C LEU A 305 17.86 -10.65 -2.74
N VAL A 306 16.65 -10.12 -2.75
CA VAL A 306 15.44 -10.72 -3.31
C VAL A 306 14.75 -9.77 -4.30
N SER A 307 13.83 -10.31 -5.09
CA SER A 307 13.03 -9.51 -6.03
C SER A 307 12.08 -8.59 -5.27
N GLU A 308 11.89 -7.37 -5.76
CA GLU A 308 10.85 -6.44 -5.27
C GLU A 308 9.44 -7.04 -5.39
N GLU A 309 9.20 -7.95 -6.34
CA GLU A 309 7.93 -8.69 -6.49
C GLU A 309 7.52 -9.45 -5.22
N GLN A 310 8.46 -9.78 -4.32
CA GLN A 310 8.15 -10.41 -3.04
C GLN A 310 7.34 -9.47 -2.12
N TYR A 311 7.44 -8.16 -2.33
CA TYR A 311 6.78 -7.11 -1.55
C TYR A 311 5.68 -6.39 -2.33
N ASP A 312 5.31 -6.87 -3.52
CA ASP A 312 4.17 -6.35 -4.29
C ASP A 312 2.84 -6.78 -3.64
N THR A 313 2.22 -5.88 -2.89
CA THR A 313 0.94 -6.09 -2.22
C THR A 313 -0.27 -5.81 -3.12
N SER A 314 -0.08 -5.44 -4.40
CA SER A 314 -1.17 -4.97 -5.27
C SER A 314 -2.33 -5.94 -5.43
N GLN A 315 -2.08 -7.25 -5.42
CA GLN A 315 -3.14 -8.26 -5.43
C GLN A 315 -3.88 -8.33 -4.09
N GLU A 316 -3.17 -8.28 -2.97
CA GLU A 316 -3.78 -8.31 -1.64
C GLU A 316 -4.62 -7.04 -1.41
N ASP A 317 -4.10 -5.87 -1.79
CA ASP A 317 -4.80 -4.59 -1.74
C ASP A 317 -6.08 -4.61 -2.60
N LYS A 318 -5.99 -5.18 -3.81
CA LYS A 318 -7.15 -5.37 -4.68
C LYS A 318 -8.20 -6.29 -4.05
N GLU A 319 -7.78 -7.40 -3.45
CA GLU A 319 -8.68 -8.33 -2.75
C GLU A 319 -9.35 -7.68 -1.54
N GLU A 320 -8.61 -6.86 -0.78
CA GLU A 320 -9.17 -6.08 0.32
C GLU A 320 -10.20 -5.07 -0.17
N ASP A 321 -9.90 -4.31 -1.22
CA ASP A 321 -10.85 -3.35 -1.81
C ASP A 321 -12.08 -4.06 -2.41
N LEU A 322 -11.93 -5.24 -3.02
CA LEU A 322 -13.06 -6.06 -3.47
C LEU A 322 -13.94 -6.51 -2.29
N ARG A 323 -13.32 -6.93 -1.18
CA ARG A 323 -14.06 -7.29 0.04
C ARG A 323 -14.78 -6.07 0.61
N LYS A 324 -14.10 -4.93 0.67
CA LYS A 324 -14.61 -3.65 1.16
C LYS A 324 -15.84 -3.20 0.39
N VAL A 325 -15.82 -3.23 -0.94
CA VAL A 325 -17.00 -2.88 -1.75
C VAL A 325 -18.11 -3.93 -1.68
N ALA A 326 -17.76 -5.21 -1.50
CA ALA A 326 -18.74 -6.29 -1.37
C ALA A 326 -19.52 -6.26 -0.05
N VAL A 327 -18.83 -6.08 1.10
CA VAL A 327 -19.43 -6.26 2.43
C VAL A 327 -19.29 -5.07 3.38
N GLY A 328 -18.44 -4.10 3.08
CA GLY A 328 -18.20 -2.94 3.94
C GLY A 328 -19.48 -2.16 4.18
N LYS A 329 -19.71 -1.74 5.44
CA LYS A 329 -20.90 -0.93 5.78
C LYS A 329 -20.83 0.43 5.09
N PHE A 330 -21.93 0.82 4.46
CA PHE A 330 -22.11 2.18 3.96
C PHE A 330 -21.99 3.17 5.12
N SER A 331 -21.49 4.37 4.83
CA SER A 331 -21.47 5.45 5.81
C SER A 331 -22.91 5.72 6.31
N PRO A 332 -23.08 6.23 7.54
CA PRO A 332 -24.41 6.53 8.07
C PRO A 332 -25.22 7.45 7.14
N LEU A 333 -24.54 8.38 6.46
CA LEU A 333 -25.16 9.26 5.48
C LEU A 333 -25.57 8.50 4.22
N LEU A 334 -24.67 7.75 3.59
CA LEU A 334 -24.98 7.03 2.35
C LEU A 334 -26.09 6.00 2.55
N ALA A 335 -26.07 5.26 3.67
CA ALA A 335 -27.12 4.32 4.04
C ALA A 335 -28.48 5.04 4.22
N LYS A 336 -28.48 6.19 4.90
CA LYS A 336 -29.68 7.03 5.07
C LYS A 336 -30.22 7.50 3.71
N LEU A 337 -29.36 8.01 2.84
CA LEU A 337 -29.75 8.48 1.50
C LEU A 337 -30.37 7.36 0.66
N CYS A 338 -29.74 6.18 0.65
CA CYS A 338 -30.28 5.00 -0.05
C CYS A 338 -31.66 4.60 0.48
N SER A 339 -31.89 4.69 1.79
CA SER A 339 -33.19 4.31 2.41
C SER A 339 -34.36 5.24 2.06
N HIS A 340 -34.09 6.48 1.62
CA HIS A 340 -35.14 7.44 1.24
C HIS A 340 -35.57 7.32 -0.22
N VAL A 341 -34.76 6.68 -1.07
CA VAL A 341 -35.03 6.53 -2.49
C VAL A 341 -35.67 5.16 -2.72
N LEU A 342 -36.96 5.16 -3.06
CA LEU A 342 -37.77 3.95 -3.23
C LEU A 342 -38.05 3.61 -4.71
N GLU A 343 -37.59 4.44 -5.64
CA GLU A 343 -37.86 4.28 -7.07
C GLU A 343 -36.90 3.32 -7.78
N VAL A 344 -35.81 2.93 -7.10
CA VAL A 344 -34.83 1.96 -7.60
C VAL A 344 -34.77 0.81 -6.61
N ASP A 345 -35.22 -0.37 -7.06
CA ASP A 345 -35.09 -1.59 -6.27
C ASP A 345 -33.62 -1.96 -6.08
N GLN A 346 -33.30 -2.49 -4.90
CA GLN A 346 -31.96 -3.01 -4.60
C GLN A 346 -30.82 -1.98 -4.80
N LEU A 347 -31.11 -0.68 -4.58
CA LEU A 347 -30.18 0.42 -4.83
C LEU A 347 -28.78 0.23 -4.23
N GLU A 348 -28.70 -0.22 -2.97
CA GLU A 348 -27.41 -0.51 -2.32
C GLU A 348 -26.61 -1.56 -3.11
N GLN A 349 -27.25 -2.65 -3.52
CA GLN A 349 -26.62 -3.74 -4.27
C GLN A 349 -26.16 -3.26 -5.65
N LYS A 350 -26.91 -2.35 -6.28
CA LYS A 350 -26.52 -1.71 -7.54
C LYS A 350 -25.27 -0.83 -7.38
N ILE A 351 -25.22 0.02 -6.35
CA ILE A 351 -24.03 0.84 -6.05
C ILE A 351 -22.80 -0.05 -5.81
N ARG A 352 -22.96 -1.14 -5.04
CA ARG A 352 -21.90 -2.11 -4.79
C ARG A 352 -21.39 -2.77 -6.08
N LYS A 353 -22.28 -3.19 -6.99
CA LYS A 353 -21.90 -3.76 -8.29
C LYS A 353 -21.04 -2.80 -9.12
N VAL A 354 -21.43 -1.51 -9.21
CA VAL A 354 -20.63 -0.52 -9.93
C VAL A 354 -19.26 -0.32 -9.26
N CYS A 355 -19.23 -0.20 -7.93
CA CYS A 355 -17.97 -0.05 -7.19
C CYS A 355 -17.07 -1.29 -7.32
N THR A 356 -17.64 -2.49 -7.38
CA THR A 356 -16.89 -3.74 -7.63
C THR A 356 -16.19 -3.68 -8.98
N ARG A 357 -16.91 -3.26 -10.04
CA ARG A 357 -16.31 -3.10 -11.37
C ARG A 357 -15.22 -2.04 -11.41
N ILE A 358 -15.36 -0.94 -10.66
CA ILE A 358 -14.29 0.05 -10.52
C ILE A 358 -13.01 -0.59 -9.97
N VAL A 359 -13.11 -1.43 -8.93
CA VAL A 359 -11.96 -2.15 -8.36
C VAL A 359 -11.41 -3.19 -9.34
N GLU A 360 -12.27 -3.93 -10.05
CA GLU A 360 -11.84 -4.91 -11.04
C GLU A 360 -11.05 -4.27 -12.19
N GLU A 361 -11.52 -3.12 -12.70
CA GLU A 361 -10.92 -2.40 -13.82
C GLU A 361 -9.65 -1.63 -13.44
N LYS A 362 -9.58 -1.08 -12.20
CA LYS A 362 -8.45 -0.23 -11.76
C LYS A 362 -7.45 -0.92 -10.83
N GLY A 363 -7.82 -2.04 -10.24
CA GLY A 363 -7.07 -2.71 -9.18
C GLY A 363 -7.25 -2.13 -7.78
N HIS A 364 -7.97 -1.01 -7.61
CA HIS A 364 -8.16 -0.34 -6.32
C HIS A 364 -9.46 0.49 -6.27
N PHE A 365 -9.95 0.81 -5.07
CA PHE A 365 -11.21 1.51 -4.86
C PHE A 365 -11.03 3.03 -4.77
N SER A 366 -11.01 3.69 -5.93
CA SER A 366 -10.95 5.14 -6.05
C SER A 366 -11.81 5.66 -7.20
N PHE A 367 -12.36 6.87 -7.05
CA PHE A 367 -13.06 7.54 -8.13
C PHE A 367 -12.14 8.52 -8.87
N HIS A 368 -12.18 8.46 -10.21
CA HIS A 368 -11.38 9.30 -11.11
C HIS A 368 -12.25 9.85 -12.26
N ALA A 369 -11.60 10.37 -13.30
CA ALA A 369 -12.24 10.95 -14.48
C ALA A 369 -12.77 9.91 -15.51
N ASP A 370 -13.10 8.69 -15.08
CA ASP A 370 -13.62 7.60 -15.91
C ASP A 370 -15.15 7.47 -15.81
N GLU A 371 -15.75 6.67 -16.70
CA GLU A 371 -17.20 6.59 -16.87
C GLU A 371 -17.95 6.06 -15.64
N LEU A 372 -17.43 5.01 -14.99
CA LEU A 372 -18.03 4.40 -13.81
C LEU A 372 -17.90 5.30 -12.58
N SER A 373 -16.74 5.94 -12.40
CA SER A 373 -16.53 6.94 -11.34
C SER A 373 -17.44 8.15 -11.51
N ASN A 374 -17.59 8.64 -12.75
CA ASN A 374 -18.54 9.71 -13.07
C ASN A 374 -19.98 9.33 -12.71
N LEU A 375 -20.40 8.09 -13.03
CA LEU A 375 -21.70 7.59 -12.63
C LEU A 375 -21.86 7.58 -11.09
N MET A 376 -20.82 7.25 -10.34
CA MET A 376 -20.88 7.28 -8.87
C MET A 376 -20.91 8.69 -8.28
N TYR A 377 -20.25 9.68 -8.90
CA TYR A 377 -20.46 11.09 -8.53
C TYR A 377 -21.90 11.53 -8.82
N ASP A 378 -22.43 11.16 -9.99
CA ASP A 378 -23.80 11.47 -10.39
C ASP A 378 -24.82 10.83 -9.43
N VAL A 379 -24.63 9.56 -9.05
CA VAL A 379 -25.49 8.86 -8.09
C VAL A 379 -25.45 9.52 -6.71
N GLN A 380 -24.27 9.83 -6.17
CA GLN A 380 -24.16 10.51 -4.86
C GLN A 380 -24.92 11.84 -4.83
N PHE A 381 -24.76 12.67 -5.88
CA PHE A 381 -25.46 13.94 -5.99
C PHE A 381 -26.97 13.78 -6.13
N TRP A 382 -27.41 12.82 -6.95
CA TRP A 382 -28.84 12.49 -7.10
C TRP A 382 -29.45 12.06 -5.75
N LEU A 383 -28.80 11.13 -5.04
CA LEU A 383 -29.29 10.64 -3.75
C LEU A 383 -29.38 11.77 -2.72
N TYR A 384 -28.35 12.60 -2.64
CA TYR A 384 -28.31 13.72 -1.70
C TYR A 384 -29.41 14.75 -2.00
N THR A 385 -29.48 15.25 -3.23
CA THR A 385 -30.47 16.28 -3.62
C THR A 385 -31.90 15.78 -3.61
N SER A 386 -32.13 14.47 -3.78
CA SER A 386 -33.46 13.86 -3.61
C SER A 386 -33.90 13.85 -2.14
N SER A 387 -32.97 13.63 -1.21
CA SER A 387 -33.25 13.65 0.24
C SER A 387 -33.30 15.08 0.81
N TYR A 388 -32.55 16.01 0.20
CA TYR A 388 -32.42 17.40 0.62
C TYR A 388 -32.69 18.35 -0.57
N PRO A 389 -33.96 18.62 -0.93
CA PRO A 389 -34.31 19.31 -2.17
C PRO A 389 -33.95 20.81 -2.21
N ASN A 390 -33.54 21.40 -1.09
CA ASN A 390 -33.08 22.80 -1.02
C ASN A 390 -31.55 22.89 -0.86
N THR A 391 -30.81 21.93 -1.41
CA THR A 391 -29.34 21.84 -1.29
C THR A 391 -28.66 22.98 -2.03
N SER A 392 -27.80 23.72 -1.32
CA SER A 392 -26.86 24.67 -1.93
C SER A 392 -25.54 23.99 -2.33
N ARG A 393 -24.76 24.67 -3.17
CA ARG A 393 -23.42 24.20 -3.56
C ARG A 393 -22.54 23.91 -2.34
N GLN A 394 -22.46 24.86 -1.40
CA GLN A 394 -21.59 24.71 -0.23
C GLN A 394 -22.03 23.52 0.63
N GLN A 395 -23.35 23.37 0.84
CA GLN A 395 -23.89 22.24 1.60
C GLN A 395 -23.53 20.88 0.98
N TYR A 396 -23.53 20.78 -0.34
CA TYR A 396 -23.11 19.53 -1.00
C TYR A 396 -21.60 19.28 -0.88
N LEU A 397 -20.79 20.32 -1.02
CA LEU A 397 -19.33 20.20 -0.86
C LEU A 397 -18.94 19.81 0.57
N ASP A 398 -19.57 20.43 1.57
CA ASP A 398 -19.30 20.16 2.99
C ASP A 398 -19.63 18.71 3.37
N VAL A 399 -20.64 18.12 2.74
CA VAL A 399 -21.12 16.77 3.09
C VAL A 399 -20.56 15.66 2.20
N TYR A 400 -19.88 16.02 1.11
CA TYR A 400 -19.37 15.05 0.14
C TYR A 400 -18.43 14.05 0.80
N GLU A 401 -17.59 14.54 1.71
CA GLU A 401 -16.59 13.76 2.40
C GLU A 401 -17.20 12.64 3.27
N GLU A 402 -18.39 12.89 3.84
CA GLU A 402 -19.13 11.95 4.70
C GLU A 402 -19.83 10.83 3.91
N MET A 403 -19.98 10.96 2.59
CA MET A 403 -20.70 9.97 1.76
C MET A 403 -19.84 8.75 1.46
N ILE A 404 -18.85 8.88 0.58
CA ILE A 404 -17.96 7.78 0.17
C ILE A 404 -16.48 8.13 0.39
N ALA A 405 -16.07 9.39 0.24
CA ALA A 405 -14.64 9.72 0.33
C ALA A 405 -14.01 9.29 1.68
N PHE A 406 -14.69 9.56 2.81
CA PHE A 406 -14.36 9.03 4.13
C PHE A 406 -15.51 8.21 4.72
N GLY A 407 -16.12 7.35 3.90
CA GLY A 407 -17.30 6.54 4.26
C GLY A 407 -17.07 5.40 5.26
N GLY A 408 -15.91 5.31 5.90
CA GLY A 408 -15.53 4.23 6.82
C GLY A 408 -15.27 2.91 6.08
N GLU A 409 -15.94 1.83 6.51
CA GLU A 409 -15.78 0.48 5.93
C GLU A 409 -16.10 0.42 4.42
N PHE A 410 -16.93 1.32 3.90
CA PHE A 410 -17.17 1.49 2.46
C PHE A 410 -16.77 2.91 2.06
N GLY A 411 -15.47 3.20 2.00
CA GLY A 411 -14.99 4.52 1.60
C GLY A 411 -13.64 4.53 0.88
N GLN A 412 -13.34 5.59 0.14
CA GLN A 412 -12.11 5.67 -0.67
C GLN A 412 -10.84 5.96 0.15
N GLY A 413 -11.00 6.48 1.38
CA GLY A 413 -9.87 6.90 2.21
C GLY A 413 -9.30 8.27 1.82
N GLY A 414 -9.89 8.96 0.85
CA GLY A 414 -9.49 10.28 0.40
C GLY A 414 -10.15 10.72 -0.90
N TYR A 415 -9.95 11.98 -1.26
CA TYR A 415 -10.32 12.57 -2.56
C TYR A 415 -9.57 13.89 -2.78
N ALA A 416 -9.51 14.36 -4.02
CA ALA A 416 -9.01 15.70 -4.33
C ALA A 416 -10.12 16.75 -4.11
N PRO A 417 -9.99 17.71 -3.16
CA PRO A 417 -11.08 18.65 -2.85
C PRO A 417 -11.53 19.52 -4.02
N GLY A 418 -10.60 19.92 -4.91
CA GLY A 418 -10.93 20.70 -6.11
C GLY A 418 -11.76 19.92 -7.13
N TRP A 419 -11.62 18.60 -7.18
CA TRP A 419 -12.25 17.76 -8.19
C TRP A 419 -13.78 17.80 -8.15
N ILE A 420 -14.38 17.76 -6.96
CA ILE A 420 -15.85 17.75 -6.83
C ILE A 420 -16.47 19.09 -7.23
N SER A 421 -15.77 20.18 -6.94
CA SER A 421 -16.14 21.51 -7.43
C SER A 421 -16.10 21.56 -8.96
N ASP A 422 -15.03 21.04 -9.58
CA ASP A 422 -14.87 21.02 -11.04
C ASP A 422 -15.91 20.11 -11.71
N TRP A 423 -16.19 18.94 -11.12
CA TRP A 423 -17.23 18.02 -11.59
C TRP A 423 -18.63 18.67 -11.55
N LEU A 424 -18.98 19.37 -10.46
CA LEU A 424 -20.23 20.14 -10.37
C LEU A 424 -20.32 21.19 -11.48
N ASP A 425 -19.24 21.95 -11.70
CA ASP A 425 -19.20 22.99 -12.73
C ASP A 425 -19.32 22.41 -14.14
N GLY A 426 -18.76 21.22 -14.36
CA GLY A 426 -18.93 20.44 -15.58
C GLY A 426 -20.40 20.11 -15.83
N ARG A 427 -21.07 19.50 -14.85
CA ARG A 427 -22.49 19.11 -14.95
C ARG A 427 -23.44 20.30 -15.10
N ILE A 428 -23.13 21.44 -14.48
CA ILE A 428 -23.88 22.69 -14.68
C ILE A 428 -23.69 23.21 -16.11
N ARG A 429 -22.47 23.18 -16.64
CA ARG A 429 -22.15 23.64 -18.00
C ARG A 429 -22.80 22.77 -19.07
N GLU A 430 -22.89 21.47 -18.82
CA GLU A 430 -23.60 20.49 -19.67
C GLU A 430 -25.12 20.66 -19.61
N GLY A 431 -25.65 21.46 -18.68
CA GLY A 431 -27.08 21.65 -18.48
C GLY A 431 -27.78 20.48 -17.77
N LEU A 432 -27.00 19.59 -17.17
CA LEU A 432 -27.52 18.43 -16.42
C LEU A 432 -27.96 18.85 -15.01
N ILE A 433 -27.20 19.73 -14.36
CA ILE A 433 -27.55 20.35 -13.08
C ILE A 433 -28.02 21.78 -13.33
N ILE A 434 -29.14 22.16 -12.71
CA ILE A 434 -29.66 23.53 -12.69
C ILE A 434 -29.41 24.14 -11.32
N GLN A 435 -29.00 25.41 -11.31
CA GLN A 435 -28.92 26.25 -10.12
C GLN A 435 -29.96 27.37 -10.19
N GLU A 436 -31.00 27.29 -9.36
CA GLU A 436 -32.07 28.28 -9.25
C GLU A 436 -32.15 28.79 -7.81
N ASN A 437 -32.00 30.10 -7.60
CA ASN A 437 -31.99 30.71 -6.25
C ASN A 437 -31.05 29.99 -5.27
N GLU A 438 -29.82 29.70 -5.72
CA GLU A 438 -28.78 28.96 -4.97
C GLU A 438 -29.06 27.46 -4.72
N VAL A 439 -30.23 26.95 -5.11
CA VAL A 439 -30.59 25.54 -4.98
C VAL A 439 -30.12 24.74 -6.20
N LEU A 440 -29.40 23.65 -5.94
CA LEU A 440 -28.93 22.71 -6.94
C LEU A 440 -29.88 21.52 -7.07
N ARG A 441 -30.14 21.10 -8.31
CA ARG A 441 -30.85 19.85 -8.63
C ARG A 441 -30.49 19.36 -10.02
N PHE A 442 -30.59 18.06 -10.26
CA PHE A 442 -30.62 17.54 -11.63
C PHE A 442 -31.88 18.03 -12.37
N THR A 443 -31.77 18.15 -13.70
CA THR A 443 -32.97 18.16 -14.54
C THR A 443 -33.71 16.82 -14.45
N ASP A 444 -35.01 16.80 -14.74
CA ASP A 444 -35.79 15.55 -14.72
C ASP A 444 -35.22 14.53 -15.72
N GLN A 445 -34.71 15.01 -16.86
CA GLN A 445 -34.02 14.19 -17.84
C GLN A 445 -32.71 13.62 -17.29
N ALA A 446 -31.82 14.47 -16.75
CA ALA A 446 -30.54 14.02 -16.21
C ALA A 446 -30.71 13.02 -15.07
N ARG A 447 -31.67 13.23 -14.17
CA ARG A 447 -32.02 12.27 -13.12
C ARG A 447 -32.43 10.92 -13.71
N SER A 448 -33.32 10.92 -14.72
CA SER A 448 -33.77 9.69 -15.37
C SER A 448 -32.63 8.96 -16.06
N GLU A 449 -31.69 9.69 -16.66
CA GLU A 449 -30.49 9.14 -17.30
C GLU A 449 -29.53 8.53 -16.29
N VAL A 450 -29.32 9.15 -15.12
CA VAL A 450 -28.48 8.57 -14.04
C VAL A 450 -29.06 7.27 -13.54
N ILE A 451 -30.38 7.22 -13.30
CA ILE A 451 -31.07 6.00 -12.87
C ILE A 451 -30.96 4.92 -13.95
N ALA A 452 -31.26 5.24 -15.21
CA ALA A 452 -31.18 4.30 -16.32
C ALA A 452 -29.76 3.76 -16.52
N ARG A 453 -28.73 4.59 -16.37
CA ARG A 453 -27.33 4.15 -16.41
C ARG A 453 -27.02 3.22 -15.24
N LEU A 454 -27.38 3.58 -14.01
CA LEU A 454 -27.19 2.70 -12.85
C LEU A 454 -27.90 1.36 -13.05
N GLU A 455 -29.11 1.35 -13.58
CA GLU A 455 -29.84 0.12 -13.91
C GLU A 455 -29.15 -0.68 -15.01
N ALA A 456 -28.67 -0.04 -16.08
CA ALA A 456 -27.98 -0.71 -17.17
C ALA A 456 -26.65 -1.35 -16.72
N GLU A 457 -25.83 -0.63 -15.95
CA GLU A 457 -24.55 -1.14 -15.44
C GLU A 457 -24.70 -2.27 -14.42
N THR A 458 -25.93 -2.48 -13.91
CA THR A 458 -26.22 -3.45 -12.85
C THR A 458 -27.32 -4.43 -13.21
N ALA A 459 -27.80 -4.36 -14.45
CA ALA A 459 -28.83 -5.24 -14.98
C ALA A 459 -28.33 -6.68 -14.83
N GLU A 460 -29.18 -7.54 -14.31
CA GLU A 460 -28.94 -8.97 -14.45
C GLU A 460 -29.05 -9.26 -15.95
N GLU A 461 -27.97 -9.80 -16.51
CA GLU A 461 -27.95 -10.12 -17.92
C GLU A 461 -29.02 -11.20 -18.16
N ASP A 462 -30.11 -10.82 -18.84
CA ASP A 462 -31.15 -11.76 -19.22
C ASP A 462 -30.51 -12.79 -20.15
N VAL A 463 -30.30 -14.00 -19.64
CA VAL A 463 -29.76 -15.12 -20.39
C VAL A 463 -30.86 -16.06 -20.90
N ALA A 464 -32.14 -15.77 -20.67
CA ALA A 464 -33.22 -16.63 -21.16
C ALA A 464 -33.16 -16.77 -22.70
N PRO A 465 -33.32 -17.97 -23.26
CA PRO A 465 -33.84 -19.19 -22.63
C PRO A 465 -32.79 -20.08 -21.94
N PHE A 466 -31.52 -19.66 -21.86
CA PHE A 466 -30.53 -20.35 -21.04
C PHE A 466 -30.86 -20.21 -19.55
N ILE A 467 -30.59 -21.25 -18.79
CA ILE A 467 -30.84 -21.32 -17.35
C ILE A 467 -29.51 -21.54 -16.65
N LEU A 468 -29.15 -20.63 -15.74
CA LEU A 468 -27.98 -20.80 -14.87
C LEU A 468 -28.35 -21.66 -13.67
N VAL A 469 -27.51 -22.65 -13.36
CA VAL A 469 -27.72 -23.62 -12.28
C VAL A 469 -26.45 -23.74 -11.45
N ASP A 470 -26.54 -23.42 -10.15
CA ASP A 470 -25.44 -23.61 -9.19
C ASP A 470 -25.17 -25.10 -8.96
N GLN A 471 -23.90 -25.49 -8.92
CA GLN A 471 -23.47 -26.84 -8.60
C GLN A 471 -23.06 -26.97 -7.13
N GLN A 472 -23.26 -28.17 -6.55
CA GLN A 472 -22.78 -28.48 -5.21
C GLN A 472 -21.24 -28.56 -5.21
N GLY A 473 -20.58 -27.44 -4.89
CA GLY A 473 -19.12 -27.34 -4.93
C GLY A 473 -18.58 -25.95 -5.30
N GLY A 474 -19.44 -24.99 -5.67
CA GLY A 474 -19.04 -23.61 -6.01
C GLY A 474 -18.92 -23.34 -7.52
N GLY A 475 -19.02 -24.38 -8.35
CA GLY A 475 -19.15 -24.25 -9.80
C GLY A 475 -20.57 -23.91 -10.26
N MET A 476 -20.71 -23.55 -11.53
CA MET A 476 -21.97 -23.20 -12.17
C MET A 476 -22.11 -23.93 -13.50
N SER A 477 -23.35 -24.16 -13.91
CA SER A 477 -23.69 -24.68 -15.23
C SER A 477 -24.70 -23.77 -15.92
N VAL A 478 -24.66 -23.75 -17.24
CA VAL A 478 -25.68 -23.15 -18.08
C VAL A 478 -26.33 -24.25 -18.90
N ILE A 479 -27.67 -24.29 -18.87
CA ILE A 479 -28.46 -25.31 -19.57
C ILE A 479 -29.48 -24.69 -20.52
N LEU A 480 -29.81 -25.40 -21.58
CA LEU A 480 -30.90 -25.07 -22.50
C LEU A 480 -31.69 -26.35 -22.83
N ASN A 481 -33.00 -26.31 -22.63
CA ASN A 481 -33.90 -27.35 -23.13
C ASN A 481 -34.00 -27.21 -24.65
N VAL A 482 -33.56 -28.22 -25.39
CA VAL A 482 -33.44 -28.13 -26.85
C VAL A 482 -34.80 -28.24 -27.53
N GLY A 483 -34.91 -27.64 -28.72
CA GLY A 483 -36.16 -27.61 -29.51
C GLY A 483 -37.10 -26.43 -29.21
N SER A 484 -36.81 -25.57 -28.22
CA SER A 484 -37.58 -24.35 -27.96
C SER A 484 -36.90 -23.04 -28.35
N TYR A 485 -35.64 -23.10 -28.80
CA TYR A 485 -34.83 -21.94 -29.13
C TYR A 485 -33.99 -22.22 -30.36
N ARG A 486 -34.02 -21.29 -31.33
CA ARG A 486 -33.21 -21.30 -32.56
C ARG A 486 -33.12 -22.65 -33.29
N SER A 487 -34.19 -23.47 -33.24
CA SER A 487 -34.23 -24.79 -33.88
C SER A 487 -34.06 -24.69 -35.40
N GLU A 488 -34.49 -23.57 -35.99
CA GLU A 488 -34.36 -23.27 -37.42
C GLU A 488 -32.91 -23.18 -37.91
N VAL A 489 -31.93 -22.98 -37.01
CA VAL A 489 -30.51 -22.93 -37.36
C VAL A 489 -30.01 -24.33 -37.74
N PHE A 490 -30.41 -25.34 -36.98
CA PHE A 490 -29.97 -26.72 -37.16
C PHE A 490 -30.64 -27.40 -38.36
N GLU A 491 -31.87 -26.98 -38.70
CA GLU A 491 -32.56 -27.42 -39.92
C GLU A 491 -31.75 -27.14 -41.20
N ALA A 492 -30.87 -26.12 -41.18
CA ALA A 492 -30.06 -25.75 -42.34
C ALA A 492 -29.01 -26.81 -42.73
N ARG A 493 -28.65 -27.72 -41.82
CA ARG A 493 -27.70 -28.82 -42.05
C ARG A 493 -28.30 -30.18 -41.67
N ALA A 494 -29.62 -30.31 -41.70
CA ALA A 494 -30.31 -31.55 -41.34
C ALA A 494 -29.99 -32.72 -42.29
N ASP A 495 -29.61 -32.44 -43.54
CA ASP A 495 -29.15 -33.44 -44.50
C ASP A 495 -27.77 -34.02 -44.18
N GLU A 496 -26.98 -33.31 -43.36
CA GLU A 496 -25.69 -33.78 -42.86
C GLU A 496 -25.84 -34.68 -41.62
N GLY A 497 -26.96 -34.58 -40.91
CA GLY A 497 -27.26 -35.38 -39.71
C GLY A 497 -27.54 -34.58 -38.43
N PHE A 498 -27.53 -33.24 -38.50
CA PHE A 498 -27.89 -32.39 -37.36
C PHE A 498 -29.39 -32.45 -37.08
N GLU A 499 -29.76 -32.57 -35.81
CA GLU A 499 -31.16 -32.67 -35.34
C GLU A 499 -31.57 -31.48 -34.46
N GLY A 500 -30.61 -30.63 -34.06
CA GLY A 500 -30.80 -29.57 -33.07
C GLY A 500 -30.87 -30.10 -31.64
N ASN A 501 -30.27 -31.26 -31.37
CA ASN A 501 -30.21 -31.88 -30.05
C ASN A 501 -29.11 -31.23 -29.18
N GLY A 502 -28.95 -31.67 -27.92
CA GLY A 502 -27.94 -31.07 -27.03
C GLY A 502 -26.50 -31.21 -27.52
N TYR A 503 -26.16 -32.27 -28.23
CA TYR A 503 -24.83 -32.48 -28.82
C TYR A 503 -24.56 -31.48 -29.94
N ASP A 504 -25.55 -31.21 -30.78
CA ASP A 504 -25.45 -30.21 -31.85
C ASP A 504 -25.22 -28.80 -31.28
N TRP A 505 -25.92 -28.47 -30.20
CA TRP A 505 -25.71 -27.23 -29.45
C TRP A 505 -24.33 -27.14 -28.81
N ALA A 506 -23.82 -28.25 -28.25
CA ALA A 506 -22.48 -28.31 -27.69
C ALA A 506 -21.39 -28.12 -28.76
N SER A 507 -21.59 -28.68 -29.95
CA SER A 507 -20.69 -28.48 -31.09
C SER A 507 -20.66 -27.02 -31.54
N LEU A 508 -21.82 -26.36 -31.66
CA LEU A 508 -21.90 -24.92 -31.94
C LEU A 508 -21.20 -24.09 -30.86
N ALA A 509 -21.48 -24.40 -29.59
CA ALA A 509 -20.88 -23.70 -28.45
C ALA A 509 -19.37 -23.90 -28.37
N ALA A 510 -18.84 -25.07 -28.74
CA ALA A 510 -17.40 -25.33 -28.78
C ALA A 510 -16.70 -24.46 -29.83
N VAL A 511 -17.30 -24.28 -31.02
CA VAL A 511 -16.79 -23.33 -32.03
C VAL A 511 -16.80 -21.91 -31.46
N PHE A 512 -17.90 -21.52 -30.81
CA PHE A 512 -18.03 -20.19 -30.21
C PHE A 512 -16.96 -19.90 -29.15
N VAL A 513 -16.73 -20.83 -28.22
CA VAL A 513 -15.69 -20.67 -27.19
C VAL A 513 -14.31 -20.55 -27.82
N ASN A 514 -13.97 -21.40 -28.79
CA ASN A 514 -12.68 -21.36 -29.46
C ASN A 514 -12.42 -20.04 -30.19
N GLU A 515 -13.43 -19.46 -30.83
CA GLU A 515 -13.26 -18.26 -31.68
C GLU A 515 -13.44 -16.94 -30.91
N TYR A 516 -14.40 -16.89 -29.99
CA TYR A 516 -14.81 -15.63 -29.33
C TYR A 516 -14.36 -15.54 -27.87
N MET A 517 -13.95 -16.65 -27.26
CA MET A 517 -13.61 -16.75 -25.83
C MET A 517 -12.41 -17.71 -25.61
N PRO A 518 -11.31 -17.57 -26.37
CA PRO A 518 -10.20 -18.52 -26.36
C PRO A 518 -9.55 -18.69 -24.98
N GLU A 519 -9.65 -17.69 -24.12
CA GLU A 519 -9.17 -17.72 -22.74
C GLU A 519 -9.86 -18.76 -21.86
N TRP A 520 -11.06 -19.23 -22.25
CA TRP A 520 -11.87 -20.16 -21.44
C TRP A 520 -12.05 -21.54 -22.08
N VAL A 521 -11.32 -21.84 -23.16
CA VAL A 521 -11.37 -23.16 -23.84
C VAL A 521 -11.05 -24.30 -22.87
N ASP A 522 -10.05 -24.12 -21.99
CA ASP A 522 -9.67 -25.13 -20.99
C ASP A 522 -10.49 -25.05 -19.70
N THR A 523 -11.39 -24.07 -19.59
CA THR A 523 -12.16 -23.78 -18.37
C THR A 523 -13.64 -24.16 -18.48
N ILE A 524 -14.22 -24.09 -19.69
CA ILE A 524 -15.61 -24.41 -19.95
C ILE A 524 -15.69 -25.81 -20.54
N HIS A 525 -16.47 -26.68 -19.90
CA HIS A 525 -16.67 -28.04 -20.31
C HIS A 525 -18.12 -28.27 -20.72
N PHE A 526 -18.35 -29.23 -21.63
CA PHE A 526 -19.68 -29.56 -22.15
C PHE A 526 -20.06 -30.96 -21.71
N ASP A 527 -21.29 -31.14 -21.23
CA ASP A 527 -21.89 -32.44 -20.86
C ASP A 527 -23.34 -32.52 -21.36
N PRO A 528 -23.56 -32.48 -22.68
CA PRO A 528 -24.90 -32.46 -23.24
C PRO A 528 -25.61 -33.82 -23.17
N GLU A 529 -26.94 -33.77 -23.10
CA GLU A 529 -27.83 -34.90 -23.34
C GLU A 529 -28.69 -34.65 -24.60
N ALA A 530 -29.36 -35.68 -25.12
CA ALA A 530 -30.14 -35.54 -26.36
C ALA A 530 -31.23 -34.45 -26.27
N ASP A 531 -31.83 -34.23 -25.10
CA ASP A 531 -32.87 -33.21 -24.86
C ASP A 531 -32.36 -31.94 -24.15
N MET A 532 -31.06 -31.86 -23.83
CA MET A 532 -30.49 -30.76 -23.05
C MET A 532 -29.07 -30.40 -23.49
N PHE A 533 -28.86 -29.13 -23.83
CA PHE A 533 -27.51 -28.58 -23.86
C PHE A 533 -27.06 -28.22 -22.44
N CYS A 534 -25.83 -28.57 -22.09
CA CYS A 534 -25.21 -28.22 -20.81
C CYS A 534 -23.74 -27.86 -21.01
N ALA A 535 -23.34 -26.72 -20.45
CA ALA A 535 -21.95 -26.33 -20.25
C ALA A 535 -21.71 -25.98 -18.79
N TYR A 536 -20.54 -26.30 -18.24
CA TYR A 536 -20.23 -26.11 -16.83
C TYR A 536 -18.77 -25.71 -16.59
N SER A 537 -18.52 -25.08 -15.44
CA SER A 537 -17.19 -24.75 -14.95
C SER A 537 -17.19 -24.57 -13.44
N GLU A 538 -16.05 -24.83 -12.79
CA GLU A 538 -15.81 -24.41 -11.41
C GLU A 538 -15.71 -22.87 -11.28
N ASN A 539 -15.41 -22.18 -12.38
CA ASN A 539 -15.40 -20.72 -12.45
C ASN A 539 -16.80 -20.18 -12.81
N SER A 540 -17.56 -19.78 -11.79
CA SER A 540 -18.92 -19.24 -11.94
C SER A 540 -18.99 -17.99 -12.84
N GLU A 541 -17.95 -17.16 -12.85
CA GLU A 541 -17.91 -15.95 -13.69
C GLU A 541 -17.74 -16.30 -15.16
N ALA A 542 -16.89 -17.29 -15.48
CA ALA A 542 -16.72 -17.78 -16.84
C ALA A 542 -18.05 -18.28 -17.42
N ILE A 543 -18.87 -19.00 -16.64
CA ILE A 543 -20.16 -19.53 -17.11
C ILE A 543 -21.21 -18.43 -17.30
N LYS A 544 -21.27 -17.43 -16.40
CA LYS A 544 -22.17 -16.28 -16.58
C LYS A 544 -21.84 -15.53 -17.86
N ARG A 545 -20.57 -15.15 -18.05
CA ARG A 545 -20.12 -14.43 -19.25
C ARG A 545 -20.30 -15.27 -20.52
N PHE A 546 -20.04 -16.57 -20.47
CA PHE A 546 -20.30 -17.49 -21.57
C PHE A 546 -21.77 -17.51 -21.96
N ALA A 547 -22.70 -17.67 -21.01
CA ALA A 547 -24.13 -17.70 -21.27
C ALA A 547 -24.61 -16.42 -21.97
N VAL A 548 -24.09 -15.27 -21.54
CA VAL A 548 -24.45 -13.94 -22.07
C VAL A 548 -23.96 -13.77 -23.49
N ARG A 549 -22.67 -14.04 -23.72
CA ARG A 549 -22.08 -13.86 -25.04
C ARG A 549 -22.60 -14.90 -26.04
N LEU A 550 -22.86 -16.13 -25.60
CA LEU A 550 -23.51 -17.14 -26.43
C LEU A 550 -24.92 -16.71 -26.80
N LYS A 551 -25.71 -16.18 -25.86
CA LYS A 551 -27.04 -15.60 -26.18
C LYS A 551 -26.95 -14.48 -27.20
N GLN A 552 -26.03 -13.54 -27.03
CA GLN A 552 -25.83 -12.45 -28.00
C GLN A 552 -25.51 -12.99 -29.40
N ALA A 553 -24.63 -13.99 -29.49
CA ALA A 553 -24.32 -14.67 -30.75
C ALA A 553 -25.55 -15.37 -31.34
N CYS A 554 -26.40 -15.99 -30.50
CA CYS A 554 -27.64 -16.63 -30.93
C CYS A 554 -28.69 -15.62 -31.44
N GLU A 555 -28.68 -14.38 -30.97
CA GLU A 555 -29.59 -13.34 -31.44
C GLU A 555 -29.16 -12.66 -32.74
N ASP A 556 -27.88 -12.78 -33.12
CA ASP A 556 -27.38 -12.35 -34.43
C ASP A 556 -27.43 -13.51 -35.44
N GLU A 557 -28.41 -13.45 -36.34
CA GLU A 557 -28.66 -14.45 -37.38
C GLU A 557 -27.44 -14.72 -38.28
N THR A 558 -26.58 -13.71 -38.49
CA THR A 558 -25.38 -13.87 -39.33
C THR A 558 -24.31 -14.63 -38.57
N VAL A 559 -24.10 -14.25 -37.31
CA VAL A 559 -23.07 -14.84 -36.44
C VAL A 559 -23.41 -16.30 -36.12
N ILE A 560 -24.64 -16.61 -35.68
CA ILE A 560 -25.01 -17.98 -35.33
C ILE A 560 -24.92 -18.94 -36.52
N ARG A 561 -25.31 -18.50 -37.73
CA ARG A 561 -25.21 -19.33 -38.94
C ARG A 561 -23.75 -19.56 -39.36
N ASP A 562 -22.91 -18.54 -39.21
CA ASP A 562 -21.49 -18.65 -39.52
C ASP A 562 -20.78 -19.60 -38.56
N LEU A 563 -21.01 -19.46 -37.24
CA LEU A 563 -20.55 -20.38 -36.21
C LEU A 563 -21.01 -21.82 -36.50
N PHE A 564 -22.31 -22.00 -36.74
CA PHE A 564 -22.87 -23.33 -36.99
C PHE A 564 -22.35 -23.97 -38.29
N SER A 565 -21.91 -23.19 -39.28
CA SER A 565 -21.30 -23.75 -40.50
C SER A 565 -19.99 -24.50 -40.26
N ARG A 566 -19.34 -24.25 -39.11
CA ARG A 566 -18.08 -24.88 -38.67
C ARG A 566 -18.27 -25.93 -37.58
N ALA A 567 -19.49 -26.10 -37.09
CA ALA A 567 -19.82 -27.16 -36.14
C ALA A 567 -19.61 -28.54 -36.78
N GLU A 568 -19.01 -29.47 -36.05
CA GLU A 568 -18.79 -30.84 -36.49
C GLU A 568 -19.81 -31.77 -35.80
N LEU A 569 -20.27 -32.80 -36.52
CA LEU A 569 -21.09 -33.87 -35.93
C LEU A 569 -20.19 -34.74 -35.06
N ASP A 570 -20.69 -35.08 -33.87
CA ASP A 570 -20.04 -36.00 -32.94
C ASP A 570 -20.13 -37.47 -33.41
#